data_AF-A0A953ZY87-F1
#
_entry.id   AF-A0A953ZY87-F1
#
_cell.length_a   1.000
_cell.length_b   1.000
_cell.length_c   1.000
_cell.angle_alpha   90.00
_cell.angle_beta   90.00
_cell.angle_gamma   90.00
#
_symmetry.space_group_name_H-M   'P 1'
#
loop_
_entity.id
_entity.type
_entity.pdbx_description
1 polymer ?
#
loop_
_entity_poly.entity_id
_entity_poly.type
_entity_poly.pdbx_seq_one_letter_code
_entity_poly.pdbx_strand_id
1 'polypeptide(L)' 'HTAHTTNPVPMILASEALVGRTMKSGGRLCDIAPTLLPLMGLSKHPSMDGISLL' A
#
# COMPACT_ATOMS: atom_id res chain seq x y z
N HIS A 1 -23.07 -10.63 -16.39
CA HIS A 1 -21.82 -10.18 -15.75
C HIS A 1 -22.01 -10.36 -14.24
N THR A 2 -21.52 -11.45 -13.68
CA THR A 2 -21.82 -11.86 -12.27
C THR A 2 -20.58 -12.35 -11.52
N ALA A 3 -19.41 -12.35 -12.16
CA ALA A 3 -18.12 -12.71 -11.58
C ALA A 3 -17.25 -11.48 -11.31
N HIS A 4 -16.17 -11.65 -10.55
CA HIS A 4 -15.17 -10.61 -10.33
C HIS A 4 -14.44 -10.21 -11.62
N THR A 5 -13.76 -9.06 -11.57
CA THR A 5 -12.87 -8.58 -12.64
C THR A 5 -11.41 -8.61 -12.18
N THR A 6 -10.49 -8.48 -13.13
CA THR A 6 -9.04 -8.38 -12.88
C THR A 6 -8.54 -6.93 -12.96
N ASN A 7 -9.45 -5.97 -12.90
CA ASN A 7 -9.09 -4.56 -12.99
C ASN A 7 -8.24 -4.15 -11.78
N PRO A 8 -7.25 -3.27 -11.96
CA PRO A 8 -6.52 -2.71 -10.84
C PRO A 8 -7.47 -1.94 -9.92
N VAL A 9 -7.15 -1.95 -8.63
CA VAL A 9 -7.95 -1.30 -7.58
C VAL A 9 -7.26 -0.02 -7.10
N PRO A 10 -8.03 1.01 -6.71
CA PRO A 10 -7.45 2.22 -6.15
C PRO A 10 -6.89 1.97 -4.74
N MET A 11 -5.79 2.63 -4.42
CA MET A 11 -5.26 2.75 -3.07
C MET A 11 -5.09 4.23 -2.75
N ILE A 12 -5.70 4.68 -1.66
CA ILE A 12 -5.71 6.09 -1.25
C ILE A 12 -5.11 6.17 0.15
N LEU A 13 -4.13 7.07 0.31
CA LEU A 13 -3.55 7.39 1.62
C LEU A 13 -3.94 8.82 2.00
N ALA A 14 -4.67 8.96 3.10
CA ALA A 14 -5.12 10.25 3.62
C ALA A 14 -4.35 10.60 4.89
N SER A 15 -3.46 11.59 4.81
CA SER A 15 -2.70 12.09 5.95
C SER A 15 -2.21 13.51 5.68
N GLU A 16 -2.44 14.43 6.61
CA GLU A 16 -1.90 15.79 6.54
C GLU A 16 -0.36 15.79 6.49
N ALA A 17 0.28 14.88 7.24
CA ALA A 17 1.73 14.75 7.29
C ALA A 17 2.36 14.25 5.99
N LEU A 18 1.55 13.71 5.07
CA LEU A 18 2.00 13.15 3.79
C LEU A 18 1.48 13.94 2.59
N VAL A 19 0.93 15.13 2.81
CA VAL A 19 0.56 16.04 1.72
C VAL A 19 1.78 16.32 0.83
N GLY A 20 1.60 16.18 -0.48
CA GLY A 20 2.66 16.34 -1.47
C GLY A 20 3.53 15.10 -1.70
N ARG A 21 3.36 14.02 -0.92
CA ARG A 21 3.99 12.72 -1.24
C ARG A 21 3.17 11.96 -2.28
N THR A 22 3.87 11.17 -3.08
CA THR A 22 3.28 10.30 -4.08
C THR A 22 3.61 8.84 -3.75
N MET A 23 2.69 7.95 -4.07
CA MET A 23 2.92 6.52 -3.98
C MET A 23 3.55 5.98 -5.26
N LYS A 24 4.37 4.94 -5.14
CA LYS A 24 4.93 4.19 -6.27
C LYS A 24 3.80 3.56 -7.09
N SER A 25 3.96 3.57 -8.42
CA SER A 25 3.06 2.88 -9.35
C SER A 25 3.32 1.37 -9.39
N GLY A 26 2.34 0.60 -9.86
CA GLY A 26 2.49 -0.85 -10.04
C GLY A 26 2.46 -1.70 -8.77
N GLY A 27 2.01 -1.13 -7.65
CA GLY A 27 1.84 -1.85 -6.39
C GLY A 27 0.82 -2.99 -6.46
N ARG A 28 0.88 -3.87 -5.47
CA ARG A 28 0.04 -5.07 -5.32
C ARG A 28 -0.60 -5.10 -3.93
N LEU A 29 -1.57 -5.98 -3.74
CA LEU A 29 -2.26 -6.12 -2.44
C LEU A 29 -1.31 -6.48 -1.28
N CYS A 30 -0.22 -7.22 -1.54
CA CYS A 30 0.77 -7.56 -0.51
C CYS A 30 1.59 -6.36 -0.01
N ASP A 31 1.58 -5.24 -0.74
CA ASP A 31 2.33 -4.03 -0.40
C ASP A 31 1.61 -3.16 0.63
N ILE A 32 0.31 -3.40 0.88
CA ILE A 32 -0.52 -2.59 1.78
C ILE A 32 0.02 -2.60 3.21
N ALA A 33 0.26 -3.79 3.78
CA ALA A 33 0.75 -3.90 5.15
C ALA A 33 2.18 -3.32 5.32
N PRO A 34 3.16 -3.65 4.47
CA PRO A 34 4.47 -3.00 4.46
C PRO A 34 4.43 -1.48 4.32
N THR A 35 3.44 -0.93 3.61
CA THR A 35 3.23 0.53 3.48
C THR A 35 2.66 1.14 4.76
N LEU A 36 1.75 0.44 5.44
CA LEU A 36 1.04 0.95 6.62
C LEU A 36 1.88 0.86 7.91
N LEU A 37 2.63 -0.23 8.12
CA LEU A 37 3.34 -0.48 9.37
C LEU A 37 4.28 0.67 9.79
N PRO A 38 5.10 1.25 8.90
CA PRO A 38 5.97 2.37 9.28
C PRO A 38 5.18 3.62 9.71
N LEU A 39 3.99 3.84 9.14
CA LEU A 39 3.12 4.97 9.52
C LEU A 39 2.53 4.80 10.93
N MET A 40 2.40 3.55 11.38
CA MET A 40 1.98 3.20 12.74
C MET A 40 3.17 3.15 13.73
N GLY A 41 4.39 3.44 13.29
CA GLY A 41 5.60 3.28 14.11
C GLY A 41 6.01 1.82 14.34
N LEU A 42 5.55 0.90 13.49
CA LEU A 42 5.84 -0.53 13.57
C LEU A 42 6.86 -0.94 12.49
N SER A 43 7.73 -1.90 12.83
CA SER A 43 8.67 -2.48 11.87
C SER A 43 8.01 -3.56 11.00
N LYS A 44 8.37 -3.60 9.72
CA LYS A 44 8.01 -4.69 8.80
C LYS A 44 8.65 -6.01 9.27
N HIS A 45 7.86 -7.09 9.30
CA HIS A 45 8.37 -8.42 9.62
C HIS A 45 9.19 -9.01 8.45
N PRO A 46 10.29 -9.75 8.70
CA PRO A 46 11.13 -10.31 7.63
C PRO A 46 10.41 -11.26 6.65
N SER A 47 9.34 -11.93 7.09
CA SER A 47 8.54 -12.82 6.23
C SER A 47 7.58 -12.10 5.29
N MET A 48 7.49 -10.77 5.34
CA MET A 48 6.65 -10.00 4.44
C MET A 48 7.43 -9.72 3.15
N ASP A 49 6.95 -10.25 2.03
CA ASP A 49 7.62 -10.06 0.74
C ASP A 49 7.22 -8.74 0.06
N GLY A 50 6.07 -8.17 0.43
CA GLY A 50 5.59 -6.89 -0.11
C GLY A 50 6.51 -5.72 0.26
N ILE A 51 6.49 -4.67 -0.56
CA ILE A 51 7.34 -3.50 -0.41
C ILE A 51 6.50 -2.27 -0.03
N SER A 52 7.08 -1.33 0.71
CA SER A 52 6.39 -0.06 0.97
C SER A 52 6.24 0.74 -0.33
N LEU A 53 5.02 1.23 -0.57
CA LEU A 53 4.68 2.10 -1.70
C LEU A 53 5.01 3.57 -1.46
N LEU A 54 5.41 3.93 -0.23
CA LEU A 54 5.93 5.26 0.13
C LEU A 54 7.45 5.37 -0.02
#